data_AF-A0A8J6C0W5-F1
#
_entry.id   AF-A0A8J6C0W5-F1
#
_cell.length_a   1.000
_cell.length_b   1.000
_cell.length_c   1.000
_cell.angle_alpha   90.00
_cell.angle_beta   90.00
_cell.angle_gamma   90.00
#
_symmetry.space_group_name_H-M   'P 1'
#
loop_
_entity.id
_entity.type
_entity.pdbx_description
1 polymer ?
#
loop_
_entity_poly.entity_id
_entity_poly.type
_entity_poly.pdbx_seq_one_letter_code
_entity_poly.pdbx_strand_id
1 'polypeptide(L)'
;MAMAASSDGICDQLFVSIKMECSWLDELVLVTFPELMVLKDEHPRWTEEERRPHMSDLRCKELMPMEKEAASVWGLSCVVPSQHETLDFKFLLKPKDNSSRCIFEEGPDRSVGYGSNEVEIRNVLFKFNDESGVVECKIVVETEMLSSFDLAASWKAHQEHLQPKTRGTHDVIMNVESESRAKV
;
A
#
# COMPACT_ATOMS: atom_id res chain seq x y z
N MET A 1 -16.66 30.53 6.92
CA MET A 1 -17.03 29.44 6.01
C MET A 1 -16.23 29.64 4.73
N ALA A 2 -15.13 28.91 4.55
CA ALA A 2 -14.41 28.87 3.29
C ALA A 2 -15.09 27.82 2.40
N MET A 3 -15.59 28.22 1.24
CA MET A 3 -16.01 27.27 0.22
C MET A 3 -14.74 26.71 -0.42
N ALA A 4 -14.57 25.39 -0.35
CA ALA A 4 -13.56 24.70 -1.14
C ALA A 4 -13.90 24.91 -2.62
N ALA A 5 -12.94 25.43 -3.38
CA ALA A 5 -13.06 25.50 -4.83
C ALA A 5 -13.09 24.07 -5.35
N SER A 6 -14.25 23.63 -5.83
CA SER A 6 -14.38 22.43 -6.66
C SER A 6 -13.51 22.65 -7.90
N SER A 7 -12.33 22.03 -7.93
CA SER A 7 -11.51 21.96 -9.14
C SER A 7 -12.28 21.12 -10.15
N ASP A 8 -12.54 21.67 -11.35
CA ASP A 8 -13.06 20.97 -12.54
C ASP A 8 -12.05 19.94 -13.10
N GLY A 9 -11.23 19.35 -12.22
CA GLY A 9 -10.22 18.36 -12.57
C GLY A 9 -10.88 17.01 -12.83
N ILE A 10 -10.44 16.34 -13.89
CA ILE A 10 -10.81 14.94 -14.14
C ILE A 10 -10.32 14.13 -12.94
N CYS A 11 -11.23 13.46 -12.22
CA CYS A 11 -10.85 12.45 -11.24
C CYS A 11 -10.41 11.19 -11.99
N ASP A 12 -9.11 11.08 -12.21
CA ASP A 12 -8.46 9.99 -12.95
C ASP A 12 -7.48 9.19 -12.08
N GLN A 13 -7.38 9.48 -10.79
CA GLN A 13 -6.52 8.74 -9.87
C GLN A 13 -7.36 8.05 -8.82
N LEU A 14 -7.13 6.75 -8.62
CA LEU A 14 -7.74 6.01 -7.54
C LEU A 14 -6.78 6.01 -6.35
N PHE A 15 -7.16 6.69 -5.29
CA PHE A 15 -6.48 6.58 -4.00
C PHE A 15 -7.01 5.35 -3.26
N VAL A 16 -6.10 4.56 -2.70
CA VAL A 16 -6.42 3.37 -1.92
C VAL A 16 -5.69 3.46 -0.57
N SER A 17 -6.45 3.33 0.50
CA SER A 17 -5.95 3.29 1.88
C SER A 17 -6.40 1.97 2.51
N ILE A 18 -5.44 1.19 3.01
CA ILE A 18 -5.67 -0.13 3.57
C ILE A 18 -5.12 -0.13 4.99
N LYS A 19 -5.98 -0.44 5.96
CA LYS A 19 -5.61 -0.62 7.36
C LYS A 19 -5.87 -2.05 7.77
N MET A 20 -4.92 -2.63 8.49
CA MET A 20 -5.02 -3.94 9.12
C MET A 20 -4.89 -3.78 10.61
N GLU A 21 -5.89 -4.24 11.35
CA GLU A 21 -5.91 -4.31 12.81
C GLU A 21 -5.75 -5.78 13.24
N CYS A 22 -4.64 -6.09 13.90
CA CYS A 22 -4.33 -7.46 14.33
C CYS A 22 -3.43 -7.47 15.57
N SER A 23 -4.02 -7.71 16.75
CA SER A 23 -3.27 -7.75 18.02
C SER A 23 -2.19 -8.83 18.06
N TRP A 24 -2.44 -9.95 17.39
CA TRP A 24 -1.54 -11.08 17.39
C TRP A 24 -0.21 -10.82 16.65
N LEU A 25 -0.21 -9.93 15.65
CA LEU A 25 1.01 -9.59 14.92
C LEU A 25 2.05 -8.88 15.78
N ASP A 26 1.64 -8.20 16.85
CA ASP A 26 2.57 -7.59 17.81
C ASP A 26 3.23 -8.62 18.74
N GLU A 27 2.56 -9.75 18.99
CA GLU A 27 3.03 -10.81 19.89
C GLU A 27 3.97 -11.79 19.18
N LEU A 28 3.87 -11.88 17.86
CA LEU A 28 4.76 -12.69 17.06
C LEU A 28 6.15 -12.10 16.94
N VAL A 29 7.12 -12.73 17.60
CA VAL A 29 8.55 -12.47 17.38
C VAL A 29 9.02 -12.97 15.99
N LEU A 30 8.20 -13.80 15.32
CA LEU A 30 8.56 -14.57 14.12
C LEU A 30 8.19 -13.92 12.78
N VAL A 31 7.39 -12.85 12.76
CA VAL A 31 6.96 -12.16 11.53
C VAL A 31 7.47 -10.73 11.57
N THR A 32 7.88 -10.22 10.41
CA THR A 32 8.47 -8.89 10.29
C THR A 32 7.38 -7.83 10.24
N PHE A 33 6.57 -7.82 9.16
CA PHE A 33 5.46 -6.89 8.93
C PHE A 33 4.49 -7.51 7.90
N PRO A 34 3.21 -7.11 7.87
CA PRO A 34 2.31 -7.46 6.79
C PRO A 34 2.70 -6.74 5.49
N GLU A 35 2.59 -7.45 4.37
CA GLU A 35 2.84 -6.92 3.03
C GLU A 35 1.64 -7.22 2.13
N LEU A 36 1.37 -6.30 1.20
CA LEU A 36 0.37 -6.46 0.16
C LEU A 36 1.05 -6.95 -1.13
N MET A 37 0.62 -8.09 -1.64
CA MET A 37 1.08 -8.60 -2.93
C MET A 37 0.10 -8.20 -4.01
N VAL A 38 0.56 -7.39 -4.97
CA VAL A 38 -0.24 -7.04 -6.15
C VAL A 38 -0.20 -8.22 -7.12
N LEU A 39 -1.37 -8.65 -7.56
CA LEU A 39 -1.56 -9.70 -8.54
C LEU A 39 -1.71 -9.05 -9.92
N LYS A 40 -0.80 -9.35 -10.85
CA LYS A 40 -0.93 -8.92 -12.26
C LYS A 40 -1.66 -10.01 -13.05
N ASP A 41 -2.29 -9.62 -14.15
CA ASP A 41 -3.15 -10.46 -15.02
C ASP A 41 -2.53 -11.80 -15.47
N GLU A 42 -1.21 -11.95 -15.38
CA GLU A 42 -0.47 -13.18 -15.69
C GLU A 42 0.07 -13.91 -14.46
N HIS A 43 -0.55 -13.77 -13.29
CA HIS A 43 -0.15 -14.59 -12.15
C HIS A 43 -0.72 -16.00 -12.26
N PRO A 44 0.13 -17.05 -12.24
CA PRO A 44 -0.37 -18.40 -12.16
C PRO A 44 -1.20 -18.49 -10.88
N ARG A 45 -2.48 -18.84 -11.00
CA ARG A 45 -3.32 -19.16 -9.86
C ARG A 45 -2.59 -20.22 -9.06
N TRP A 46 -2.13 -19.84 -7.88
CA TRP A 46 -1.29 -20.68 -7.03
C TRP A 46 -2.06 -21.96 -6.77
N THR A 47 -1.52 -23.10 -7.20
CA THR A 47 -2.12 -24.38 -6.87
C THR A 47 -2.07 -24.57 -5.35
N GLU A 48 -2.95 -25.41 -4.81
CA GLU A 48 -3.08 -25.61 -3.36
C GLU A 48 -1.76 -25.99 -2.67
N GLU A 49 -0.85 -26.64 -3.42
CA GLU A 49 0.49 -27.04 -3.00
C GLU A 49 1.52 -25.89 -3.05
N GLU A 50 1.28 -24.88 -3.88
CA GLU A 50 2.13 -23.69 -4.01
C GLU A 50 1.81 -22.61 -2.98
N ARG A 51 0.64 -22.64 -2.31
CA ARG A 51 0.14 -21.59 -1.38
C ARG A 51 1.09 -21.12 -0.25
N ARG A 52 2.27 -21.72 -0.12
CA ARG A 52 3.35 -21.27 0.77
C ARG A 52 4.71 -21.28 0.03
N PRO A 53 4.94 -20.32 -0.88
CA PRO A 53 6.22 -20.18 -1.56
C PRO A 53 7.34 -19.87 -0.59
N HIS A 54 8.54 -20.17 -1.07
CA HIS A 54 9.72 -19.63 -0.44
C HIS A 54 9.88 -18.15 -0.80
N MET A 55 10.49 -17.37 0.10
CA MET A 55 10.74 -15.94 -0.09
C MET A 55 11.42 -15.62 -1.43
N SER A 56 12.29 -16.51 -1.87
CA SER A 56 13.05 -16.39 -3.12
C SER A 56 12.17 -16.28 -4.36
N ASP A 57 10.99 -16.88 -4.31
CA ASP A 57 10.05 -17.03 -5.44
C ASP A 57 9.19 -15.77 -5.59
N LEU A 58 9.10 -14.97 -4.52
CA LEU A 58 8.35 -13.72 -4.47
C LEU A 58 9.17 -12.50 -4.92
N ARG A 59 10.48 -12.66 -5.17
CA ARG A 59 11.37 -11.53 -5.55
C ARG A 59 11.03 -10.87 -6.89
N CYS A 60 10.27 -11.56 -7.74
CA CYS A 60 9.78 -11.00 -9.01
C CYS A 60 8.38 -10.37 -8.89
N LYS A 61 7.81 -10.33 -7.67
CA LYS A 61 6.48 -9.78 -7.42
C LYS A 61 6.54 -8.39 -6.82
N GLU A 62 5.48 -7.62 -7.08
CA GLU A 62 5.31 -6.29 -6.53
C GLU A 62 4.71 -6.41 -5.12
N LEU A 63 5.59 -6.29 -4.13
CA LEU A 63 5.26 -6.35 -2.71
C LEU A 63 5.29 -4.94 -2.13
N MET A 64 4.19 -4.54 -1.49
CA MET A 64 4.07 -3.25 -0.83
C MET A 64 4.02 -3.46 0.67
N PRO A 65 5.07 -3.06 1.43
CA PRO A 65 5.07 -3.22 2.87
C PRO A 65 4.05 -2.28 3.52
N MET A 66 3.35 -2.77 4.54
CA MET A 66 2.51 -1.92 5.38
C MET A 66 3.34 -1.33 6.51
N GLU A 67 3.15 -0.05 6.79
CA GLU A 67 3.82 0.66 7.88
C GLU A 67 3.03 0.51 9.18
N LYS A 68 3.73 0.48 10.32
CA LYS A 68 3.07 0.42 11.63
C LYS A 68 2.55 1.81 12.00
N GLU A 69 1.24 1.98 12.01
CA GLU A 69 0.59 3.26 12.36
C GLU A 69 0.34 3.38 13.87
N ALA A 70 -0.03 2.29 14.53
CA ALA A 70 -0.29 2.24 15.96
C ALA A 70 0.02 0.85 16.55
N ALA A 71 -0.28 0.66 17.84
CA ALA A 71 -0.29 -0.68 18.42
C ALA A 71 -1.33 -1.51 17.67
N SER A 72 -0.89 -2.67 17.16
CA SER A 72 -1.74 -3.64 16.47
C SER A 72 -2.40 -3.12 15.20
N VAL A 73 -1.94 -1.99 14.64
CA VAL A 73 -2.48 -1.39 13.43
C VAL A 73 -1.36 -1.12 12.43
N TRP A 74 -1.53 -1.64 11.23
CA TRP A 74 -0.66 -1.42 10.08
C TRP A 74 -1.45 -0.75 8.96
N GLY A 75 -0.81 0.17 8.24
CA GLY A 75 -1.41 0.94 7.18
C GLY A 75 -0.58 0.93 5.90
N LEU A 76 -1.27 1.00 4.77
CA LEU A 76 -0.68 1.25 3.46
C LEU A 76 -1.60 2.23 2.74
N SER A 77 -1.02 3.29 2.18
CA SER A 77 -1.74 4.19 1.28
C SER A 77 -0.98 4.32 -0.02
N CYS A 78 -1.68 4.16 -1.14
CA CYS A 78 -1.08 4.27 -2.46
C CYS A 78 -2.07 4.86 -3.46
N VAL A 79 -1.53 5.24 -4.62
CA VAL A 79 -2.30 5.74 -5.74
C VAL A 79 -2.18 4.73 -6.86
N VAL A 80 -3.31 4.26 -7.35
CA VAL A 80 -3.40 3.38 -8.51
C VAL A 80 -3.65 4.26 -9.75
N PRO A 81 -2.75 4.23 -10.75
CA PRO A 81 -2.96 4.97 -11.99
C PRO A 81 -4.22 4.52 -12.72
N SER A 82 -4.93 5.45 -13.40
CA SER A 82 -6.14 5.20 -14.21
C SER A 82 -6.03 4.12 -15.28
N GLN A 83 -4.82 3.71 -15.64
CA GLN A 83 -4.59 2.70 -16.67
C GLN A 83 -4.92 1.28 -16.20
N HIS A 84 -5.09 1.07 -14.89
CA HIS A 84 -5.52 -0.22 -14.32
C HIS A 84 -7.02 -0.18 -14.03
N GLU A 85 -7.77 -1.11 -14.65
CA GLU A 85 -9.21 -1.27 -14.43
C GLU A 85 -9.50 -1.80 -13.02
N THR A 86 -8.63 -2.66 -12.49
CA THR A 86 -8.69 -3.23 -11.14
C THR A 86 -7.30 -3.35 -10.51
N LEU A 87 -7.23 -3.20 -9.18
CA LEU A 87 -6.10 -3.59 -8.35
C LEU A 87 -6.45 -4.91 -7.66
N ASP A 88 -5.90 -6.00 -8.17
CA ASP A 88 -6.03 -7.30 -7.53
C ASP A 88 -4.87 -7.52 -6.55
N PHE A 89 -5.18 -7.99 -5.35
CA PHE A 89 -4.17 -8.17 -4.31
C PHE A 89 -4.52 -9.26 -3.30
N LYS A 90 -3.50 -9.62 -2.54
CA LYS A 90 -3.62 -10.54 -1.40
C LYS A 90 -2.66 -10.15 -0.29
N PHE A 91 -3.07 -10.35 0.97
CA PHE A 91 -2.15 -10.13 2.09
C PHE A 91 -1.18 -11.30 2.26
N LEU A 92 0.05 -10.97 2.62
CA LEU A 92 1.05 -11.95 3.03
C LEU A 92 1.74 -11.50 4.33
N LEU A 93 2.14 -12.48 5.13
CA LEU A 93 2.94 -12.28 6.32
C LEU A 93 4.33 -12.85 6.11
N LYS A 94 5.31 -11.95 6.14
CA LYS A 94 6.71 -12.28 5.90
C LYS A 94 7.38 -12.77 7.19
N PRO A 95 7.86 -14.02 7.28
CA PRO A 95 8.64 -14.45 8.43
C PRO A 95 9.94 -13.62 8.55
N LYS A 96 10.34 -13.37 9.79
CA LYS A 96 11.54 -12.61 10.14
C LYS A 96 12.82 -13.34 9.71
N ASP A 97 12.77 -14.67 9.68
CA ASP A 97 13.78 -15.51 9.06
C ASP A 97 13.46 -15.67 7.57
N ASN A 98 14.31 -15.11 6.71
CA ASN A 98 14.18 -15.15 5.25
C ASN A 98 14.25 -16.59 4.66
N SER A 99 14.57 -17.60 5.48
CA SER A 99 14.55 -19.03 5.09
C SER A 99 13.18 -19.70 5.27
N SER A 100 12.23 -19.02 5.90
CA SER A 100 10.90 -19.57 6.18
C SER A 100 9.89 -19.21 5.07
N ARG A 101 8.89 -20.07 4.89
CA ARG A 101 7.79 -19.85 3.93
C ARG A 101 6.88 -18.70 4.39
N CYS A 102 6.42 -17.90 3.44
CA CYS A 102 5.43 -16.85 3.71
C CYS A 102 4.06 -17.47 4.04
N ILE A 103 3.29 -16.79 4.90
CA ILE A 103 1.89 -17.12 5.13
C ILE A 103 1.03 -16.19 4.29
N PHE A 104 0.08 -16.76 3.55
CA PHE A 104 -0.85 -16.02 2.72
C PHE A 104 -2.20 -15.91 3.43
N GLU A 105 -2.93 -14.87 3.08
CA GLU A 105 -4.36 -14.81 3.36
C GLU A 105 -5.08 -16.05 2.81
N GLU A 106 -5.99 -16.59 3.60
CA GLU A 106 -6.90 -17.65 3.21
C GLU A 106 -8.10 -17.09 2.43
N GLY A 107 -8.53 -17.82 1.40
CA GLY A 107 -9.70 -17.45 0.60
C GLY A 107 -9.36 -16.82 -0.77
N PRO A 108 -10.36 -16.23 -1.44
CA PRO A 108 -10.20 -15.64 -2.77
C PRO A 108 -9.33 -14.38 -2.72
N ASP A 109 -8.80 -14.02 -3.88
CA ASP A 109 -8.05 -12.77 -4.04
C ASP A 109 -9.00 -11.58 -3.94
N ARG A 110 -8.46 -10.44 -3.51
CA ARG A 110 -9.20 -9.20 -3.34
C ARG A 110 -9.03 -8.34 -4.58
N SER A 111 -10.05 -7.58 -4.92
CA SER A 111 -10.01 -6.67 -6.07
C SER A 111 -10.64 -5.34 -5.68
N VAL A 112 -9.99 -4.25 -6.10
CA VAL A 112 -10.51 -2.89 -5.99
C VAL A 112 -10.61 -2.32 -7.40
N GLY A 113 -11.81 -1.90 -7.82
CA GLY A 113 -12.05 -1.39 -9.16
C GLY A 113 -11.85 0.12 -9.29
N TYR A 114 -11.51 0.57 -10.50
CA TYR A 114 -11.56 1.98 -10.88
C TYR A 114 -12.97 2.55 -10.65
N GLY A 115 -13.05 3.78 -10.16
CA GLY A 115 -14.34 4.43 -9.83
C GLY A 115 -14.92 4.03 -8.48
N SER A 116 -14.23 3.18 -7.70
CA SER A 116 -14.62 2.87 -6.34
C SER A 116 -14.45 4.11 -5.44
N ASN A 117 -15.51 4.45 -4.71
CA ASN A 117 -15.49 5.46 -3.66
C ASN A 117 -16.22 4.89 -2.44
N GLU A 118 -15.61 3.85 -1.87
CA GLU A 118 -16.21 2.98 -0.88
C GLU A 118 -15.27 2.74 0.29
N VAL A 119 -15.88 2.48 1.45
CA VAL A 119 -15.22 1.98 2.64
C VAL A 119 -15.69 0.56 2.89
N GLU A 120 -14.80 -0.38 2.70
CA GLU A 120 -15.03 -1.80 2.94
C GLU A 120 -14.35 -2.24 4.24
N ILE A 121 -15.13 -2.87 5.13
CA ILE A 121 -14.61 -3.50 6.34
C ILE A 121 -14.78 -5.01 6.19
N ARG A 122 -13.69 -5.75 6.27
CA ARG A 122 -13.70 -7.23 6.20
C ARG A 122 -12.70 -7.83 7.17
N ASN A 123 -12.80 -9.13 7.37
CA ASN A 123 -11.76 -9.90 8.05
C ASN A 123 -10.89 -10.64 7.03
N VAL A 124 -9.65 -10.91 7.41
CA VAL A 124 -8.71 -11.76 6.69
C VAL A 124 -8.25 -12.85 7.64
N LEU A 125 -8.07 -14.05 7.12
CA LEU A 125 -7.65 -15.19 7.90
C LEU A 125 -6.27 -15.64 7.44
N PHE A 126 -5.40 -15.99 8.39
CA PHE A 126 -4.08 -16.54 8.13
C PHE A 126 -3.95 -17.87 8.86
N LYS A 127 -3.62 -18.95 8.13
CA LYS A 127 -3.43 -20.27 8.72
C LYS A 127 -1.93 -20.54 8.95
N PHE A 128 -1.55 -20.65 10.21
CA PHE A 128 -0.18 -20.98 10.61
C PHE A 128 -0.10 -22.48 10.85
N ASN A 129 0.44 -23.22 9.87
CA ASN A 129 0.60 -24.68 9.90
C ASN A 129 -0.69 -25.44 10.31
N ASP A 130 -0.63 -26.77 10.50
CA ASP A 130 -1.83 -27.53 10.91
C ASP A 130 -2.08 -27.51 12.43
N GLU A 131 -1.08 -27.14 13.24
CA GLU A 131 -1.16 -27.18 14.71
C GLU A 131 -1.25 -25.80 15.39
N SER A 132 -0.76 -24.73 14.75
CA SER A 132 -0.61 -23.39 15.36
C SER A 132 -1.82 -22.45 15.20
N GLY A 133 -2.95 -22.96 14.67
CA GLY A 133 -4.23 -22.25 14.64
C GLY A 133 -4.40 -21.26 13.50
N VAL A 134 -5.60 -20.68 13.43
CA VAL A 134 -6.00 -19.67 12.45
C VAL A 134 -6.06 -18.32 13.15
N VAL A 135 -5.47 -17.30 12.54
CA VAL A 135 -5.49 -15.93 13.03
C VAL A 135 -6.42 -15.11 12.15
N GLU A 136 -7.32 -14.38 12.79
CA GLU A 136 -8.23 -13.46 12.12
C GLU A 136 -7.80 -12.02 12.41
N CYS A 137 -7.58 -11.24 11.35
CA CYS A 137 -7.28 -9.83 11.43
C CYS A 137 -8.40 -9.04 10.76
N LYS A 138 -8.73 -7.86 11.31
CA LYS A 138 -9.70 -6.97 10.70
C LYS A 138 -8.98 -6.07 9.70
N ILE A 139 -9.60 -5.83 8.54
CA ILE A 139 -9.13 -4.87 7.56
C ILE A 139 -10.19 -3.82 7.25
N VAL A 140 -9.72 -2.63 6.93
CA VAL A 140 -10.49 -1.53 6.39
C VAL A 140 -9.82 -1.10 5.10
N VAL A 141 -10.56 -1.14 4.00
CA VAL A 141 -10.12 -0.69 2.68
C VAL A 141 -10.97 0.52 2.31
N GLU A 142 -10.33 1.66 2.15
CA GLU A 142 -10.96 2.91 1.76
C GLU A 142 -10.45 3.30 0.38
N THR A 143 -11.35 3.70 -0.49
CA THR A 143 -11.07 4.05 -1.87
C THR A 143 -11.69 5.38 -2.18
N GLU A 144 -10.99 6.20 -2.94
CA GLU A 144 -11.49 7.51 -3.35
C GLU A 144 -10.94 7.89 -4.72
N MET A 145 -11.83 8.38 -5.59
CA MET A 145 -11.43 8.95 -6.87
C MET A 145 -11.02 10.40 -6.68
N LEU A 146 -9.74 10.68 -6.84
CA LEU A 146 -9.15 12.01 -6.66
C LEU A 146 -8.68 12.57 -8.00
N SER A 147 -8.80 13.89 -8.14
CA SER A 147 -8.08 14.59 -9.20
C SER A 147 -6.60 14.72 -8.85
N SER A 148 -5.76 14.88 -9.87
CA SER A 148 -4.33 15.17 -9.68
C SER A 148 -4.08 16.38 -8.76
N PHE A 149 -4.98 17.36 -8.76
CA PHE A 149 -4.90 18.55 -7.89
C PHE A 149 -5.23 18.22 -6.44
N ASP A 150 -6.29 17.45 -6.20
CA ASP A 150 -6.69 17.04 -4.85
C ASP A 150 -5.61 16.16 -4.22
N LEU A 151 -5.00 15.27 -5.02
CA LEU A 151 -3.88 14.45 -4.58
C LEU A 151 -2.67 15.31 -4.17
N ALA A 152 -2.31 16.30 -4.98
CA ALA A 152 -1.22 17.23 -4.66
C ALA A 152 -1.52 18.06 -3.40
N ALA A 153 -2.78 18.48 -3.21
CA ALA A 153 -3.21 19.20 -2.02
C ALA A 153 -3.15 18.33 -0.76
N SER A 154 -3.57 17.07 -0.84
CA SER A 154 -3.45 16.07 0.22
C SER A 154 -1.99 15.87 0.65
N TRP A 155 -1.07 15.72 -0.31
CA TRP A 155 0.35 15.61 -0.02
C TRP A 155 0.91 16.84 0.70
N LYS A 156 0.52 18.04 0.27
CA LYS A 156 0.90 19.30 0.91
C LYS A 156 0.40 19.40 2.34
N ALA A 157 -0.84 19.00 2.61
CA ALA A 157 -1.39 18.95 3.96
C ALA A 157 -0.66 17.92 4.85
N HIS A 158 -0.28 16.76 4.29
CA HIS A 158 0.48 15.75 5.02
C HIS A 158 1.90 16.22 5.40
N GLN A 159 2.58 16.96 4.52
CA GLN A 159 3.90 17.56 4.79
C GLN A 159 3.89 18.54 5.97
N GLU A 160 2.79 19.26 6.21
CA GLU A 160 2.68 20.20 7.34
C GLU A 160 2.57 19.49 8.70
N HIS A 161 2.12 18.23 8.72
CA HIS A 161 2.03 17.39 9.93
C HIS A 161 3.31 16.61 10.23
N LEU A 162 4.13 16.36 9.21
CA LEU A 162 5.51 15.90 9.39
C LEU A 162 6.31 17.09 9.91
N GLN A 163 6.44 17.23 11.24
CA GLN A 163 7.42 18.16 11.84
C GLN A 163 8.75 17.99 11.07
N PRO A 164 9.21 19.00 10.32
CA PRO A 164 10.42 18.86 9.54
C PRO A 164 11.59 18.78 10.52
N LYS A 165 11.97 17.56 10.91
CA LYS A 165 13.25 17.28 11.56
C LYS A 165 14.35 17.27 10.50
N THR A 166 14.46 18.34 9.72
CA THR A 166 15.61 18.60 8.87
C THR A 166 16.57 19.50 9.63
N ARG A 167 17.46 18.90 10.42
CA ARG A 167 18.74 19.54 10.75
C ARG A 167 19.71 19.20 9.60
N GLY A 168 19.66 19.97 8.53
CA GLY A 168 20.58 19.83 7.40
C GLY A 168 20.04 20.46 6.13
N THR A 169 20.36 21.74 5.94
CA THR A 169 20.24 22.49 4.69
C THR A 169 20.87 21.70 3.54
N HIS A 170 20.04 21.17 2.65
CA HIS A 170 20.44 20.90 1.26
C HIS A 170 19.54 21.75 0.39
N ASP A 171 19.90 23.04 0.28
CA ASP A 171 19.32 23.91 -0.73
C ASP A 171 19.75 23.38 -2.10
N VAL A 172 18.80 22.79 -2.84
CA VAL A 172 18.98 22.51 -4.26
C VAL A 172 18.86 23.83 -4.99
N ILE A 173 19.99 24.46 -5.32
CA ILE A 173 20.04 25.60 -6.21
C ILE A 173 19.82 25.07 -7.63
N MET A 174 18.65 25.34 -8.20
CA MET A 174 18.44 25.16 -9.64
C MET A 174 19.29 26.21 -10.35
N ASN A 175 20.33 25.77 -11.04
CA ASN A 175 21.15 26.65 -11.86
C ASN A 175 20.30 27.10 -13.05
N VAL A 176 19.73 28.31 -12.96
CA VAL A 176 19.07 28.95 -14.10
C VAL A 176 20.19 29.45 -15.00
N GLU A 177 20.69 28.57 -15.86
CA GLU A 177 21.57 28.95 -16.95
C GLU A 177 20.77 29.87 -17.87
N SER A 178 20.99 31.17 -17.69
CA SER A 178 20.46 32.20 -18.55
C SER A 178 21.21 32.11 -19.87
N GLU A 179 20.55 31.60 -20.92
CA GLU A 179 20.99 31.80 -22.30
C GLU A 179 20.93 33.31 -22.62
N SER A 180 21.96 34.05 -22.22
CA SER A 180 22.25 35.35 -22.81
C SER A 180 22.98 35.11 -24.13
N ARG A 181 22.22 34.84 -25.20
CA ARG A 181 22.76 34.95 -26.57
C ARG A 181 22.87 36.42 -26.96
N ALA A 182 23.96 37.05 -26.54
CA ALA A 182 24.63 38.11 -27.29
C ALA A 182 25.91 37.46 -27.84
N LYS A 183 26.40 37.63 -29.07
CA LYS A 183 26.40 38.77 -29.99
C LYS A 183 27.10 38.27 -31.27
N VAL A 184 26.70 38.73 -32.47
CA VAL A 184 27.54 39.41 -33.50
C VAL A 184 26.57 40.03 -34.49
#